data_AF-A0A225DHW2-F1
#
_entry.id   AF-A0A225DHW2-F1
#
_cell.length_a   1.000
_cell.length_b   1.000
_cell.length_c   1.000
_cell.angle_alpha   90.00
_cell.angle_beta   90.00
_cell.angle_gamma   90.00
#
_symmetry.space_group_name_H-M   'P 1'
#
loop_
_entity.id
_entity.type
_entity.pdbx_description
1 polymer ?
#
loop_
_entity_poly.entity_id
_entity_poly.type
_entity_poly.pdbx_seq_one_letter_code
_entity_poly.pdbx_strand_id
1 'polypeptide(L)' 'MVRADVCSSDDHETIARLQAVLREQGVVADDTWHDSPLGVGLQRFRCGKDELTVFVDAWMVDIAGPKELVDRVLAALSAG' A
#
# COMPACT_ATOMS: atom_id res chain seq x y z
N MET A 1 8.02 -13.33 -0.31
CA MET A 1 7.76 -11.89 -0.43
C MET A 1 7.76 -11.54 -1.90
N VAL A 2 6.82 -10.69 -2.35
CA VAL A 2 6.73 -10.18 -3.72
C VAL A 2 6.55 -8.67 -3.68
N ARG A 3 6.89 -7.99 -4.77
CA ARG A 3 6.69 -6.56 -5.01
C ARG A 3 5.82 -6.39 -6.25
N ALA A 4 4.93 -5.41 -6.23
CA ALA A 4 4.07 -5.09 -7.36
C ALA A 4 3.90 -3.59 -7.50
N ASP A 5 4.06 -3.11 -8.74
CA ASP A 5 3.83 -1.72 -9.11
C ASP A 5 2.32 -1.46 -9.12
N VAL A 6 1.89 -0.35 -8.54
CA VAL A 6 0.48 0.01 -8.43
C VAL A 6 0.12 1.09 -9.45
N CYS A 7 0.80 2.23 -9.41
CA CYS A 7 0.49 3.38 -10.27
C CYS A 7 1.66 4.38 -10.31
N SER A 8 1.54 5.42 -11.15
CA SER A 8 2.44 6.57 -11.10
C SER A 8 2.24 7.37 -9.82
N SER A 9 3.27 8.06 -9.32
CA SER A 9 3.21 8.85 -8.08
C SER A 9 2.24 10.04 -8.13
N ASP A 10 1.89 10.51 -9.33
CA ASP A 10 0.90 11.58 -9.56
C ASP A 10 -0.53 11.07 -9.78
N ASP A 11 -0.75 9.75 -9.79
CA ASP A 11 -2.10 9.16 -9.86
C ASP A 11 -2.78 9.18 -8.48
N HIS A 12 -3.17 10.39 -8.08
CA HIS A 12 -3.77 10.65 -6.77
C HIS A 12 -5.08 9.88 -6.56
N GLU A 13 -5.81 9.54 -7.63
CA GLU A 13 -7.04 8.75 -7.52
C GLU A 13 -6.73 7.30 -7.13
N THR A 14 -5.78 6.65 -7.83
CA THR A 14 -5.38 5.28 -7.50
C THR A 14 -4.72 5.20 -6.13
N ILE A 15 -3.96 6.23 -5.73
CA ILE A 15 -3.38 6.33 -4.38
C ILE A 15 -4.47 6.42 -3.31
N ALA A 16 -5.51 7.23 -3.51
CA ALA A 16 -6.64 7.32 -2.58
C ALA A 16 -7.40 5.99 -2.47
N ARG A 17 -7.59 5.29 -3.60
CA ARG A 17 -8.18 3.94 -3.63
C ARG A 17 -7.31 2.93 -2.87
N LEU A 18 -6.00 2.97 -3.05
CA LEU A 18 -5.06 2.11 -2.31
C LEU A 18 -5.20 2.33 -0.80
N GLN A 19 -5.26 3.58 -0.33
CA GLN A 19 -5.47 3.86 1.10
C GLN A 19 -6.79 3.27 1.63
N ALA A 20 -7.88 3.41 0.87
CA ALA A 20 -9.17 2.85 1.22
C ALA A 20 -9.12 1.32 1.30
N VAL A 21 -8.54 0.65 0.30
CA VAL A 21 -8.37 -0.80 0.26
C VAL A 21 -7.55 -1.30 1.45
N LEU A 22 -6.42 -0.65 1.77
CA LEU A 22 -5.60 -1.02 2.91
C LEU A 22 -6.40 -0.94 4.22
N ARG A 23 -7.15 0.15 4.41
CA ARG A 23 -8.02 0.34 5.58
C ARG A 23 -9.12 -0.72 5.68
N GLU A 24 -9.81 -1.00 4.58
CA GLU A 24 -10.88 -2.01 4.51
C GLU A 24 -10.36 -3.43 4.80
N GLN A 25 -9.12 -3.72 4.42
CA GLN A 25 -8.47 -5.00 4.67
C GLN A 25 -7.86 -5.10 6.09
N GLY A 26 -8.05 -4.09 6.94
CA GLY A 26 -7.50 -4.06 8.30
C GLY A 26 -5.98 -3.94 8.35
N VAL A 27 -5.37 -3.43 7.26
CA VAL A 27 -3.94 -3.18 7.17
C VAL A 27 -3.66 -1.84 7.87
N VAL A 28 -3.03 -1.91 9.04
CA VAL A 28 -2.79 -0.73 9.90
C VAL A 28 -1.36 -0.25 9.75
N ALA A 29 -1.13 1.06 9.72
CA ALA A 29 0.22 1.60 9.72
C ALA A 29 0.96 1.17 11.00
N ASP A 30 2.22 0.77 10.88
CA ASP A 30 3.08 0.50 12.04
C ASP A 30 3.37 1.87 12.70
N ASP A 31 3.04 2.01 13.99
CA ASP A 31 2.82 3.25 14.79
C ASP A 31 4.00 4.24 14.88
N THR A 32 5.05 4.09 14.06
CA THR A 32 6.31 4.83 14.13
C THR A 32 6.38 6.06 13.22
N TRP A 33 5.31 6.44 12.51
CA TRP A 33 5.35 7.65 11.66
C TRP A 33 4.16 8.57 11.85
N HIS A 34 4.44 9.80 12.32
CA HIS A 34 3.46 10.83 12.67
C HIS A 34 2.92 11.64 11.46
N ASP A 35 3.19 11.21 10.23
CA ASP A 35 2.66 11.82 9.01
C ASP A 35 2.40 10.73 7.97
N SER A 36 1.16 10.32 7.76
CA SER A 36 0.82 9.68 6.48
C SER A 36 -0.65 9.83 6.11
N PRO A 37 -0.87 10.49 4.96
CA PRO A 37 -1.64 9.91 3.88
C PRO A 37 -0.75 9.77 2.61
N LEU A 38 0.16 8.78 2.64
CA LEU A 38 1.06 8.27 1.59
C LEU A 38 2.05 9.28 0.91
N GLY A 39 2.76 10.12 1.67
CA GLY A 39 3.90 10.91 1.15
C GLY A 39 5.07 10.07 0.59
N VAL A 40 6.12 10.74 0.09
CA VAL A 40 7.34 10.08 -0.47
C VAL A 40 8.08 9.28 0.61
N GLY A 41 8.46 8.05 0.29
CA GLY A 41 9.27 7.17 1.13
C GLY A 41 8.68 5.77 1.30
N LEU A 42 9.28 4.99 2.20
CA LEU A 42 8.84 3.64 2.54
C LEU A 42 7.96 3.67 3.79
N GLN A 43 6.75 3.15 3.68
CA GLN A 43 5.80 3.01 4.77
C GLN A 43 5.55 1.54 5.08
N ARG A 44 5.46 1.20 6.36
CA ARG A 44 5.21 -0.16 6.82
C ARG A 44 3.82 -0.27 7.43
N PHE A 45 3.16 -1.35 7.10
CA PHE A 45 1.84 -1.69 7.60
C PHE A 45 1.83 -3.12 8.11
N ARG A 46 0.95 -3.37 9.09
CA ARG A 46 0.70 -4.67 9.70
C ARG A 46 -0.68 -5.17 9.33
N CYS A 47 -0.76 -6.47 9.03
CA CYS A 47 -1.99 -7.22 8.88
C CYS A 47 -1.88 -8.49 9.73
N GLY A 48 -2.23 -8.40 11.01
CA GLY A 48 -1.95 -9.46 11.98
C GLY A 48 -0.45 -9.68 12.14
N LYS A 49 0.04 -10.88 11.78
CA LYS A 49 1.48 -11.22 11.82
C LYS A 49 2.25 -10.79 10.56
N ASP A 50 1.53 -10.43 9.51
CA ASP A 50 2.11 -10.14 8.21
C ASP A 50 2.46 -8.65 8.10
N GLU A 51 3.51 -8.35 7.33
CA GLU A 51 3.95 -7.00 7.00
C GLU A 51 3.65 -6.71 5.53
N LEU A 52 3.11 -5.52 5.26
CA LEU A 52 3.02 -4.95 3.92
C LEU A 52 3.75 -3.61 3.93
N THR A 53 4.56 -3.34 2.91
CA THR A 53 5.17 -2.04 2.73
C THR A 53 4.58 -1.34 1.52
N VAL A 54 4.40 -0.02 1.60
CA VAL A 54 4.09 0.85 0.46
C VAL A 54 5.30 1.74 0.25
N PHE A 55 5.87 1.75 -0.96
CA PHE A 55 6.93 2.66 -1.34
C PHE A 55 6.40 3.67 -2.35
N VAL A 56 6.69 4.95 -2.11
CA VAL A 56 6.34 6.06 -2.99
C VAL A 56 7.61 6.83 -3.31
N ASP A 57 7.91 7.02 -4.59
CA ASP A 57 8.95 7.94 -5.04
C ASP A 57 8.41 9.00 -6.00
N ALA A 58 9.29 9.67 -6.74
CA ALA A 58 8.92 10.73 -7.68
C ALA A 58 8.26 10.22 -8.98
N TRP A 59 8.17 8.90 -9.17
CA TRP A 59 7.70 8.27 -10.39
C TRP A 59 6.57 7.29 -10.14
N MET A 60 6.64 6.52 -9.05
CA MET A 60 5.76 5.38 -8.85
C MET A 60 5.38 5.13 -7.41
N VAL A 61 4.31 4.35 -7.27
CA VAL A 61 3.87 3.72 -6.03
C VAL A 61 3.89 2.22 -6.22
N ASP A 62 4.51 1.51 -5.28
CA ASP A 62 4.51 0.05 -5.24
C ASP A 62 4.24 -0.49 -3.84
N ILE A 63 3.82 -1.75 -3.81
CA ILE A 63 3.61 -2.50 -2.57
C ILE A 63 4.47 -3.74 -2.52
N ALA A 64 4.91 -4.13 -1.34
CA ALA A 64 5.66 -5.37 -1.13
C ALA A 64 5.25 -6.10 0.16
N GLY A 65 5.19 -7.42 0.11
CA GLY A 65 4.77 -8.25 1.26
C GLY A 65 4.60 -9.73 0.91
N PRO A 66 3.93 -10.52 1.76
CA PRO A 66 3.50 -11.88 1.42
C PRO A 66 2.65 -11.90 0.14
N LYS A 67 2.84 -12.92 -0.70
CA LYS A 67 2.17 -13.00 -2.00
C LYS A 67 0.65 -12.92 -1.88
N GLU A 68 0.07 -13.67 -0.96
CA GLU A 68 -1.39 -13.69 -0.76
C GLU A 68 -1.93 -12.32 -0.34
N LEU A 69 -1.18 -11.56 0.46
CA LEU A 69 -1.57 -10.21 0.88
C LEU A 69 -1.47 -9.22 -0.28
N VAL A 70 -0.38 -9.26 -1.06
CA VAL A 70 -0.22 -8.41 -2.25
C VAL A 70 -1.28 -8.71 -3.30
N ASP A 71 -1.50 -9.98 -3.63
CA ASP A 71 -2.52 -10.40 -4.61
C ASP A 71 -3.92 -9.96 -4.17
N ARG A 72 -4.23 -10.03 -2.86
CA ARG A 72 -5.51 -9.56 -2.29
C ARG A 72 -5.69 -8.05 -2.39
N VAL A 73 -4.65 -7.26 -2.17
CA VAL A 73 -4.69 -5.79 -2.35
C VAL A 73 -4.90 -5.43 -3.82
N LEU A 74 -4.16 -6.05 -4.74
CA LEU A 74 -4.29 -5.80 -6.18
C LEU A 74 -5.66 -6.21 -6.73
N ALA A 75 -6.20 -7.33 -6.27
CA ALA A 75 -7.53 -7.78 -6.65
C ALA A 75 -8.61 -6.79 -6.21
N ALA A 76 -8.50 -6.23 -5.00
CA ALA A 76 -9.45 -5.22 -4.50
C ALA A 76 -9.33 -3.90 -5.26
N LEU A 77 -8.12 -3.46 -5.62
CA LEU A 77 -7.90 -2.28 -6.46
C LEU A 77 -8.52 -2.40 -7.85
N SER A 78 -8.52 -3.61 -8.42
CA SER A 78 -9.07 -3.87 -9.76
C SER A 78 -10.59 -4.02 -9.79
N ALA A 79 -11.25 -4.12 -8.63
CA ALA A 79 -12.68 -4.39 -8.52
C ALA A 79 -13.55 -3.12 -8.45
N GLY A 80 -12.95 -1.92 -8.39
CA GLY A 80 -13.64 -0.64 -8.21
C GLY A 80 -13.35 0.39 -9.31
#